data_AF-A0AAP1H622-F1
#
_entry.id   AF-A0AAP1H622-F1
#
_cell.length_a   1.000
_cell.length_b   1.000
_cell.length_c   1.000
_cell.angle_alpha   90.00
_cell.angle_beta   90.00
_cell.angle_gamma   90.00
#
_symmetry.space_group_name_H-M   'P 1'
#
loop_
_entity.id
_entity.type
_entity.pdbx_description
1 polymer ?
#
loop_
_entity_poly.entity_id
_entity_poly.type
_entity_poly.pdbx_seq_one_letter_code
_entity_poly.pdbx_strand_id
1 'polypeptide(L)'
;MQNVVIEHEFTVDFLDFEPEWKGFNQFPMETELDDYSFKAKQMVYMLNEVYQGTKRELKEFFSLKEARLIVNAFNGHLYSSELPNKTVLVANVEDDIQINLAEEIFGVEADKLLKKLNQLTEFQAFTVIRMAYEYLYSRERKAIDMENQNKNLLKAIFNGWCEGGDH
;
A
#
# COMPACT_ATOMS: atom_id res chain seq x y z
N MET A 1 -30.07 -23.80 -9.26
CA MET A 1 -29.54 -22.41 -9.18
C MET A 1 -28.57 -22.25 -10.33
N GLN A 2 -28.85 -21.34 -11.26
CA GLN A 2 -27.89 -20.99 -12.31
C GLN A 2 -26.75 -20.22 -11.65
N ASN A 3 -25.51 -20.67 -11.86
CA ASN A 3 -24.33 -19.91 -11.48
C ASN A 3 -24.33 -18.62 -12.31
N VAL A 4 -24.68 -17.51 -11.68
CA VAL A 4 -24.50 -16.19 -12.29
C VAL A 4 -23.01 -15.92 -12.28
N VAL A 5 -22.36 -16.15 -13.41
CA VAL A 5 -20.98 -15.70 -13.63
C VAL A 5 -21.08 -14.21 -13.93
N ILE A 6 -20.61 -13.37 -13.00
CA ILE A 6 -20.48 -11.94 -13.26
C ILE A 6 -19.17 -11.76 -14.03
N GLU A 7 -19.28 -11.68 -15.36
CA GLU A 7 -18.15 -11.35 -16.21
C GLU A 7 -17.78 -9.88 -15.98
N HIS A 8 -16.51 -9.66 -15.62
CA HIS A 8 -15.92 -8.33 -15.54
C HIS A 8 -14.96 -8.22 -16.72
N GLU A 9 -15.35 -7.45 -17.74
CA GLU A 9 -14.47 -7.09 -18.84
C GLU A 9 -13.68 -5.84 -18.45
N PHE A 10 -12.35 -5.93 -18.55
CA PHE A 10 -11.45 -4.80 -18.32
C PHE A 10 -10.55 -4.65 -19.53
N THR A 11 -10.69 -3.52 -20.22
CA THR A 11 -9.82 -3.13 -21.34
C THR A 11 -8.72 -2.23 -20.79
N VAL A 12 -7.47 -2.56 -21.12
CA VAL A 12 -6.31 -1.72 -20.79
C VAL A 12 -5.73 -1.22 -22.09
N ASP A 13 -5.85 0.08 -22.31
CA ASP A 13 -5.23 0.76 -23.44
C ASP A 13 -3.88 1.31 -22.97
N PHE A 14 -2.81 0.85 -23.61
CA PHE A 14 -1.48 1.43 -23.45
C PHE A 14 -1.12 2.15 -24.75
N LEU A 15 -0.55 3.34 -24.64
CA LEU A 15 0.02 4.02 -25.80
C LEU A 15 1.48 3.61 -25.95
N ASP A 16 1.93 3.39 -27.18
CA ASP A 16 3.30 2.87 -27.45
C ASP A 16 4.43 3.74 -26.87
N PHE A 17 4.15 5.00 -26.59
CA PHE A 17 5.10 5.95 -26.00
C PHE A 17 5.09 5.99 -24.47
N GLU A 18 4.13 5.33 -23.82
CA GLU A 18 3.99 5.31 -22.37
C GLU A 18 5.03 4.38 -21.72
N PRO A 19 5.60 4.76 -20.57
CA PRO A 19 6.60 3.94 -19.88
C PRO A 19 6.05 2.57 -19.44
N GLU A 20 4.76 2.46 -19.16
CA GLU A 20 4.05 1.24 -18.79
C GLU A 20 4.17 0.17 -19.90
N TRP A 21 4.09 0.58 -21.17
CA TRP A 21 4.25 -0.31 -22.33
C TRP A 21 5.64 -0.95 -22.38
N LYS A 22 6.69 -0.22 -21.99
CA LYS A 22 8.04 -0.77 -21.88
C LYS A 22 8.14 -1.79 -20.75
N GLY A 23 7.42 -1.57 -19.65
CA GLY A 23 7.33 -2.52 -18.53
C GLY A 23 6.77 -3.87 -18.96
N PHE A 24 5.77 -3.87 -19.85
CA PHE A 24 5.28 -5.11 -20.47
C PHE A 24 6.41 -5.84 -21.20
N ASN A 25 7.20 -5.17 -22.04
CA ASN A 25 8.26 -5.87 -22.79
C ASN A 25 9.41 -6.39 -21.92
N GLN A 26 9.61 -5.84 -20.73
CA GLN A 26 10.69 -6.24 -19.81
C GLN A 26 10.29 -7.39 -18.88
N PHE A 27 8.99 -7.57 -18.61
CA PHE A 27 8.55 -8.59 -17.67
C PHE A 27 8.77 -10.01 -18.24
N PRO A 28 9.44 -10.91 -17.51
CA PRO A 28 9.70 -12.27 -17.99
C PRO A 28 8.42 -13.10 -18.00
N MET A 29 8.26 -13.94 -19.01
CA MET A 29 7.15 -14.90 -19.11
C MET A 29 7.66 -16.31 -18.84
N GLU A 30 6.86 -17.10 -18.14
CA GLU A 30 7.11 -18.54 -17.94
C GLU A 30 6.65 -19.39 -19.14
N THR A 31 6.25 -18.74 -20.24
CA THR A 31 5.78 -19.39 -21.47
C THR A 31 6.36 -18.70 -22.70
N GLU A 32 6.43 -19.43 -23.81
CA GLU A 32 6.85 -18.88 -25.11
C GLU A 32 5.75 -18.08 -25.82
N LEU A 33 4.55 -17.96 -25.20
CA LEU A 33 3.42 -17.27 -25.80
C LEU A 33 3.53 -15.76 -25.53
N ASP A 34 3.73 -14.99 -26.59
CA ASP A 34 3.73 -13.52 -26.55
C ASP A 34 2.29 -12.98 -26.60
N ASP A 35 1.53 -13.26 -25.54
CA ASP A 35 0.16 -12.76 -25.34
C ASP A 35 0.16 -11.67 -24.25
N TYR A 36 0.02 -10.41 -24.67
CA TYR A 36 -0.06 -9.25 -23.77
C TYR A 36 -1.21 -9.34 -22.76
N SER A 37 -2.32 -9.97 -23.11
CA SER A 37 -3.46 -10.14 -22.20
C SER A 37 -3.13 -11.15 -21.10
N PHE A 38 -2.46 -12.24 -21.46
CA PHE A 38 -1.95 -13.20 -20.47
C PHE A 38 -0.87 -12.60 -19.58
N LYS A 39 0.04 -11.82 -20.17
CA LYS A 39 1.10 -11.09 -19.46
C LYS A 39 0.56 -10.10 -18.45
N ALA A 40 -0.44 -9.31 -18.84
CA ALA A 40 -1.13 -8.38 -17.94
C ALA A 40 -1.73 -9.12 -16.74
N LYS A 41 -2.41 -10.24 -16.98
CA LYS A 41 -3.00 -11.08 -15.92
C LYS A 41 -1.93 -11.61 -14.97
N GLN A 42 -0.81 -12.12 -15.49
CA GLN A 42 0.29 -12.61 -14.66
C GLN A 42 0.90 -11.49 -13.81
N MET A 43 1.20 -10.32 -14.40
CA MET A 43 1.76 -9.18 -13.68
C MET A 43 0.84 -8.72 -12.55
N VAL A 44 -0.47 -8.61 -12.80
CA VAL A 44 -1.46 -8.24 -11.78
C VAL A 44 -1.51 -9.27 -10.65
N TYR A 45 -1.58 -10.56 -11.01
CA TYR A 45 -1.62 -11.63 -10.02
C TYR A 45 -0.35 -11.64 -9.16
N MET A 46 0.82 -11.64 -9.79
CA MET A 46 2.10 -11.69 -9.09
C MET A 46 2.35 -10.45 -8.24
N LEU A 47 2.04 -9.26 -8.74
CA LEU A 47 2.17 -8.03 -7.94
C LEU A 47 1.29 -8.09 -6.70
N ASN A 48 0.04 -8.55 -6.84
CA ASN A 48 -0.86 -8.69 -5.69
C ASN A 48 -0.35 -9.75 -4.71
N GLU A 49 0.10 -10.91 -5.18
CA GLU A 49 0.65 -11.96 -4.30
C GLU A 49 1.86 -11.47 -3.50
N VAL A 50 2.81 -10.80 -4.17
CA VAL A 50 4.02 -10.26 -3.51
C VAL A 50 3.65 -9.11 -2.56
N TYR A 51 2.70 -8.24 -2.93
CA TYR A 51 2.17 -7.19 -2.05
C TYR A 51 1.54 -7.77 -0.79
N GLN A 52 0.62 -8.73 -0.92
CA GLN A 52 -0.03 -9.39 0.23
C GLN A 52 0.99 -10.17 1.08
N GLY A 53 1.99 -10.81 0.45
CA GLY A 53 3.11 -11.43 1.14
C GLY A 53 3.89 -10.44 1.99
N THR A 54 4.25 -9.30 1.40
CA THR A 54 5.01 -8.25 2.09
C THR A 54 4.20 -7.58 3.20
N LYS A 55 2.87 -7.42 3.04
CA LYS A 55 1.99 -6.98 4.14
C LYS A 55 2.07 -7.92 5.34
N ARG A 56 2.15 -9.23 5.11
CA ARG A 56 2.30 -10.23 6.18
C ARG A 56 3.66 -10.14 6.86
N GLU A 57 4.74 -9.87 6.13
CA GLU A 57 6.07 -9.62 6.71
C GLU A 57 6.08 -8.38 7.62
N LEU A 58 5.34 -7.34 7.22
CA LEU A 58 5.26 -6.07 7.95
C LEU A 58 4.19 -6.07 9.05
N LYS A 59 3.51 -7.20 9.28
CA LYS A 59 2.48 -7.33 10.31
C LYS A 59 3.06 -6.95 11.67
N GLU A 60 2.41 -6.01 12.36
CA GLU A 60 2.81 -5.52 13.69
C GLU A 60 4.21 -4.83 13.74
N PHE A 61 4.86 -4.62 12.59
CA PHE A 61 6.13 -3.89 12.51
C PHE A 61 5.96 -2.43 12.96
N PHE A 62 4.79 -1.85 12.65
CA PHE A 62 4.39 -0.53 13.09
C PHE A 62 3.35 -0.61 14.20
N SER A 63 3.52 0.22 15.23
CA SER A 63 2.44 0.48 16.18
C SER A 63 1.29 1.20 15.47
N LEU A 64 0.09 1.14 16.07
CA LEU A 64 -1.07 1.83 15.51
C LEU A 64 -0.86 3.36 15.41
N LYS A 65 -0.10 3.95 16.34
CA LYS A 65 0.23 5.38 16.33
C LYS A 65 1.17 5.72 15.17
N GLU A 66 2.20 4.90 14.98
CA GLU A 66 3.13 5.01 13.84
C GLU A 66 2.37 4.87 12.51
N ALA A 67 1.48 3.88 12.39
CA ALA A 67 0.66 3.69 11.20
C ALA A 67 -0.24 4.90 10.90
N ARG A 68 -0.81 5.54 11.94
CA ARG A 68 -1.64 6.73 11.79
C ARG A 68 -0.83 7.92 11.27
N LEU A 69 0.37 8.12 11.79
CA LEU A 69 1.30 9.17 11.33
C LEU A 69 1.72 8.92 9.87
N ILE A 70 2.09 7.68 9.52
CA ILE A 70 2.42 7.30 8.13
C ILE A 70 1.24 7.62 7.20
N VAL A 71 0.02 7.23 7.56
CA VAL A 71 -1.17 7.54 6.76
C VAL A 71 -1.37 9.06 6.60
N ASN A 72 -1.14 9.83 7.67
CA ASN A 72 -1.26 11.27 7.63
C ASN A 72 -0.25 11.91 6.65
N ALA A 73 0.99 11.43 6.64
CA ALA A 73 2.04 11.87 5.72
C ALA A 73 1.68 11.66 4.23
N PHE A 74 0.76 10.74 3.90
CA PHE A 74 0.27 10.52 2.54
C PHE A 74 -1.10 11.16 2.26
N ASN A 75 -1.70 11.83 3.24
CA ASN A 75 -2.97 12.50 3.07
C ASN A 75 -2.78 13.84 2.35
N GLY A 76 -2.99 13.85 1.02
CA GLY A 76 -2.82 15.03 0.18
C GLY A 76 -1.49 15.07 -0.59
N HIS A 77 -0.65 14.05 -0.44
CA HIS A 77 0.59 13.90 -1.19
C HIS A 77 0.42 12.91 -2.36
N LEU A 78 0.84 13.34 -3.56
CA LEU A 78 0.90 12.48 -4.73
C LEU A 78 2.20 11.67 -4.70
N TYR A 79 2.09 10.35 -4.80
CA TYR A 79 3.23 9.47 -4.98
C TYR A 79 3.90 9.74 -6.33
N SER A 80 5.21 9.97 -6.31
CA SER A 80 6.04 10.04 -7.52
C SER A 80 6.80 8.74 -7.70
N SER A 81 6.60 8.09 -8.86
CA SER A 81 7.35 6.89 -9.26
C SER A 81 8.77 7.20 -9.74
N GLU A 82 9.15 8.47 -9.87
CA GLU A 82 10.47 8.89 -10.34
C GLU A 82 11.56 8.77 -9.27
N LEU A 83 11.16 8.61 -8.00
CA LEU A 83 12.06 8.47 -6.86
C LEU A 83 11.97 7.07 -6.25
N PRO A 84 13.05 6.56 -5.62
CA PRO A 84 12.99 5.33 -4.84
C PRO A 84 11.89 5.40 -3.78
N ASN A 85 11.17 4.28 -3.58
CA ASN A 85 10.03 4.21 -2.67
C ASN A 85 10.43 4.54 -1.24
N LYS A 86 11.60 4.06 -0.79
CA LYS A 86 12.09 4.38 0.55
C LYS A 86 12.35 5.86 0.72
N THR A 87 12.96 6.50 -0.28
CA THR A 87 13.20 7.95 -0.27
C THR A 87 11.88 8.71 -0.16
N VAL A 88 10.88 8.35 -0.96
CA VAL A 88 9.54 8.96 -0.90
C VAL A 88 8.91 8.76 0.47
N LEU A 89 8.93 7.53 1.01
CA LEU A 89 8.35 7.21 2.31
C LEU A 89 8.99 7.99 3.45
N VAL A 90 10.33 7.97 3.52
CA VAL A 90 11.07 8.65 4.60
C VAL A 90 10.86 10.16 4.52
N ALA A 91 10.97 10.76 3.34
CA ALA A 91 10.82 12.21 3.17
C ALA A 91 9.43 12.70 3.59
N ASN A 92 8.35 12.06 3.12
CA ASN A 92 7.00 12.49 3.49
C ASN A 92 6.73 12.33 4.99
N VAL A 93 7.21 11.23 5.62
CA VAL A 93 7.03 11.04 7.07
C VAL A 93 7.88 12.02 7.87
N GLU A 94 9.10 12.32 7.43
CA GLU A 94 9.96 13.32 8.07
C GLU A 94 9.35 14.73 7.98
N ASP A 95 8.82 15.11 6.82
CA ASP A 95 8.09 16.37 6.63
C ASP A 95 6.87 16.44 7.56
N ASP A 96 6.08 15.37 7.65
CA ASP A 96 4.90 15.32 8.51
C ASP A 96 5.27 15.41 10.01
N ILE A 97 6.38 14.81 10.42
CA ILE A 97 6.92 14.91 11.79
C ILE A 97 7.24 16.36 12.13
N GLN A 98 7.90 17.09 11.21
CA GLN A 98 8.31 18.47 11.41
C GLN A 98 7.12 19.44 11.40
N ILE A 99 6.14 19.21 10.52
CA ILE A 99 4.98 20.10 10.35
C ILE A 99 3.92 19.87 11.44
N ASN A 100 3.59 18.61 11.73
CA ASN A 100 2.44 18.23 12.57
C ASN A 100 2.84 17.83 14.00
N LEU A 101 4.05 18.16 14.47
CA LEU A 101 4.52 17.90 15.84
C LEU A 101 4.21 16.45 16.28
N ALA A 102 4.76 15.46 15.56
CA ALA A 102 4.38 14.05 15.69
C ALA A 102 4.31 13.50 17.11
N GLU A 103 5.20 13.95 18.00
CA GLU A 103 5.19 13.56 19.42
C GLU A 103 3.97 14.11 20.17
N GLU A 104 3.58 15.35 19.92
CA GLU A 104 2.47 16.01 20.60
C GLU A 104 1.11 15.50 20.10
N ILE A 105 0.97 15.31 18.77
CA ILE A 105 -0.32 14.93 18.17
C ILE A 105 -0.53 13.41 18.20
N PHE A 106 0.51 12.62 17.91
CA PHE A 106 0.37 11.17 17.75
C PHE A 106 1.03 10.38 18.88
N GLY A 107 1.90 10.99 19.68
CA GLY A 107 2.66 10.30 20.73
C GLY A 107 3.59 9.25 20.15
N VAL A 108 4.26 9.57 19.04
CA VAL A 108 5.22 8.72 18.32
C VAL A 108 6.64 9.26 18.53
N GLU A 109 7.55 8.41 18.98
CA GLU A 109 8.99 8.72 19.03
C GLU A 109 9.55 8.82 17.60
N ALA A 110 9.79 10.05 17.11
CA ALA A 110 10.15 10.33 15.72
C ALA A 110 11.38 9.55 15.26
N ASP A 111 12.48 9.60 16.03
CA ASP A 111 13.74 8.94 15.70
C ASP A 111 13.60 7.42 15.56
N LYS A 112 12.76 6.82 16.40
CA LYS A 112 12.50 5.38 16.37
C LYS A 112 11.74 4.99 15.12
N LEU A 113 10.73 5.78 14.72
CA LEU A 113 10.01 5.55 13.49
C LEU A 113 10.91 5.72 12.27
N LEU A 114 11.68 6.82 12.17
CA LEU A 114 12.59 7.06 11.05
C LEU A 114 13.63 5.94 10.93
N LYS A 115 14.14 5.42 12.04
CA LYS A 115 15.03 4.25 12.04
C LYS A 115 14.37 3.01 11.45
N LYS A 116 13.12 2.72 11.83
CA LYS A 116 12.34 1.59 11.26
C LYS A 116 12.16 1.75 9.75
N LEU A 117 11.78 2.95 9.30
CA LEU A 117 11.54 3.23 7.87
C LEU A 117 12.81 3.04 7.04
N ASN A 118 13.97 3.46 7.55
CA ASN A 118 15.25 3.30 6.88
C ASN A 118 15.69 1.82 6.74
N GLN A 119 15.23 0.94 7.65
CA GLN A 119 15.52 -0.49 7.63
C GLN A 119 14.72 -1.28 6.60
N LEU A 120 13.63 -0.72 6.06
CA LEU A 120 12.80 -1.40 5.06
C LEU A 120 13.60 -1.69 3.78
N THR A 121 13.25 -2.73 3.05
CA THR A 121 13.65 -2.85 1.64
C THR A 121 12.86 -1.87 0.77
N GLU A 122 13.27 -1.66 -0.49
CA GLU A 122 12.50 -0.83 -1.43
C GLU A 122 11.07 -1.33 -1.61
N PHE A 123 10.88 -2.65 -1.72
CA PHE A 123 9.56 -3.23 -1.91
C PHE A 123 8.70 -3.17 -0.63
N GLN A 124 9.33 -3.28 0.55
CA GLN A 124 8.63 -3.05 1.81
C GLN A 124 8.20 -1.59 1.95
N ALA A 125 9.04 -0.62 1.56
CA ALA A 125 8.66 0.78 1.53
C ALA A 125 7.50 1.04 0.56
N PHE A 126 7.56 0.49 -0.66
CA PHE A 126 6.43 0.49 -1.60
C PHE A 126 5.15 -0.05 -0.96
N THR A 127 5.25 -1.20 -0.28
CA THR A 127 4.12 -1.84 0.40
C THR A 127 3.51 -0.93 1.46
N VAL A 128 4.32 -0.28 2.30
CA VAL A 128 3.85 0.66 3.33
C VAL A 128 3.10 1.85 2.71
N ILE A 129 3.61 2.41 1.62
CA ILE A 129 2.94 3.49 0.89
C ILE A 129 1.57 3.02 0.37
N ARG A 130 1.51 1.82 -0.22
CA ARG A 130 0.25 1.24 -0.71
C ARG A 130 -0.73 0.93 0.41
N MET A 131 -0.28 0.51 1.57
CA MET A 131 -1.10 0.35 2.77
C MET A 131 -1.69 1.68 3.25
N ALA A 132 -0.92 2.78 3.17
CA ALA A 132 -1.44 4.11 3.49
C ALA A 132 -2.55 4.53 2.51
N TYR A 133 -2.36 4.32 1.21
CA TYR A 133 -3.39 4.59 0.21
C TYR A 133 -4.61 3.68 0.31
N GLU A 134 -4.40 2.39 0.63
CA GLU A 134 -5.48 1.44 0.91
C GLU A 134 -6.38 1.97 2.03
N TYR A 135 -5.81 2.55 3.09
CA TYR A 135 -6.58 3.20 4.13
C TYR A 135 -7.29 4.47 3.64
N LEU A 136 -6.57 5.38 2.99
CA LEU A 136 -7.08 6.71 2.59
C LEU A 136 -8.24 6.62 1.59
N TYR A 137 -8.19 5.65 0.68
CA TYR A 137 -9.14 5.46 -0.41
C TYR A 137 -10.03 4.23 -0.25
N SER A 138 -10.00 3.55 0.90
CA SER A 138 -10.94 2.47 1.18
C SER A 138 -12.37 2.99 1.12
N ARG A 139 -13.24 2.25 0.43
CA ARG A 139 -14.70 2.50 0.43
C ARG A 139 -15.32 2.33 1.82
N GLU A 140 -14.62 1.62 2.72
CA GLU A 140 -15.02 1.41 4.11
C GLU A 140 -14.63 2.59 5.02
N ARG A 141 -13.78 3.52 4.53
CA ARG A 141 -13.44 4.75 5.25
C ARG A 141 -14.64 5.69 5.23
N LYS A 142 -15.36 5.79 6.34
CA LYS A 142 -16.44 6.77 6.48
C LYS A 142 -15.88 8.13 6.90
N ALA A 143 -16.09 9.14 6.06
CA ALA A 143 -15.69 10.53 6.33
C ALA A 143 -16.34 11.14 7.58
N ILE A 144 -17.38 10.50 8.12
CA ILE A 144 -18.24 11.04 9.18
C ILE A 144 -18.20 10.21 10.48
N ASP A 145 -17.65 8.98 10.51
CA ASP A 145 -18.09 8.02 11.54
C ASP A 145 -17.01 7.36 12.41
N MET A 146 -17.22 7.51 13.71
CA MET A 146 -16.65 6.84 14.90
C MET A 146 -15.18 6.40 14.82
N GLU A 147 -14.33 7.04 15.63
CA GLU A 147 -12.91 6.73 15.86
C GLU A 147 -12.58 5.23 15.92
N ASN A 148 -13.50 4.39 16.42
CA ASN A 148 -13.39 2.94 16.45
C ASN A 148 -13.35 2.26 15.06
N GLN A 149 -14.16 2.67 14.08
CA GLN A 149 -14.18 2.02 12.76
C GLN A 149 -12.89 2.30 11.98
N ASN A 150 -12.44 3.55 12.00
CA ASN A 150 -11.18 3.97 11.40
C ASN A 150 -9.97 3.29 12.06
N LYS A 151 -9.99 3.15 13.39
CA LYS A 151 -8.97 2.40 14.14
C LYS A 151 -8.93 0.91 13.74
N ASN A 152 -10.10 0.28 13.58
CA ASN A 152 -10.20 -1.12 13.18
C ASN A 152 -9.69 -1.34 11.75
N LEU A 153 -10.04 -0.45 10.81
CA LEU A 153 -9.54 -0.50 9.43
C LEU A 153 -8.01 -0.34 9.39
N LEU A 154 -7.47 0.62 10.14
CA LEU A 154 -6.01 0.83 10.21
C LEU A 154 -5.30 -0.39 10.79
N LYS A 155 -5.85 -0.99 11.85
CA LYS A 155 -5.33 -2.22 12.44
C LYS A 155 -5.41 -3.39 11.45
N ALA A 156 -6.51 -3.54 10.73
CA ALA A 156 -6.67 -4.58 9.72
C ALA A 156 -5.60 -4.49 8.63
N ILE A 157 -5.28 -3.27 8.18
CA ILE A 157 -4.29 -3.04 7.12
C ILE A 157 -2.87 -3.28 7.62
N PHE A 158 -2.47 -2.70 8.75
CA PHE A 158 -1.08 -2.71 9.23
C PHE A 158 -0.72 -3.87 10.15
N ASN A 159 -1.70 -4.42 10.88
CA ASN A 159 -1.49 -5.44 11.89
C ASN A 159 -2.29 -6.73 11.61
N GLY A 160 -3.02 -6.78 10.49
CA GLY A 160 -3.87 -7.90 10.11
C GLY A 160 -5.19 -7.97 10.90
N TRP A 161 -6.17 -8.71 10.36
CA TRP A 161 -7.35 -9.09 11.12
C TRP A 161 -6.95 -10.02 12.27
N CYS A 162 -7.26 -9.63 13.51
CA CYS A 162 -7.34 -10.58 14.60
C CYS A 162 -8.64 -11.35 14.43
N GLU A 163 -8.64 -12.49 13.74
CA GLU A 163 -9.68 -13.48 13.99
C GLU A 163 -9.42 -14.05 15.39
N GLY A 164 -10.21 -13.61 16.37
CA GLY A 164 -10.09 -14.14 17.72
C GLY A 164 -10.89 -13.37 18.76
N GLY A 165 -12.10 -13.88 19.03
CA GLY A 165 -12.78 -13.75 20.31
C GLY A 165 -13.94 -12.77 20.33
N ASP A 166 -15.14 -13.27 20.06
CA ASP A 166 -16.21 -13.22 21.07
C ASP A 166 -17.23 -14.33 20.79
N HIS A 167 -17.75 -14.85 21.90
CA HIS A 167 -18.56 -16.05 22.08
C HIS A 167 -19.95 -16.01 21.44
#